data_AF-A0AA40VNK1-F1
#
_entry.id   AF-A0AA40VNK1-F1
#
_cell.length_a   1.000
_cell.length_b   1.000
_cell.length_c   1.000
_cell.angle_alpha   90.00
_cell.angle_beta   90.00
_cell.angle_gamma   90.00
#
_symmetry.space_group_name_H-M   'P 1'
#
loop_
_entity.id
_entity.type
_entity.pdbx_description
1 polymer ?
#
loop_
_entity_poly.entity_id
_entity_poly.type
_entity_poly.pdbx_seq_one_letter_code
_entity_poly.pdbx_strand_id
1 'polypeptide(L)'
;MITERNRTPIILGIVAGVLLVAVVIALSIYLTRGAASPNAAVETPASAGQNTPSTAPPAPAESTEPTEPAADPTGVVLSATGFTLRDDAGADVFTYGWGDDATPAVTALTKAFGAEPTQRTEAGNGSSYPDYTVYQWSGFALYDMVATDALPRDEYTQPSYLRYTANTIGDTAITAEFDLEIGAAVDTLDPADEWDRGSGTTRIVFEPERTGFSNGAASYAALADTDGEVVTAILYYYYSGH
;
A
#
# COMPACT_ATOMS: atom_id res chain seq x y z
N MET A 1 -47.61 -9.96 -10.27
CA MET A 1 -47.73 -9.77 -8.80
C MET A 1 -46.50 -10.39 -8.17
N ILE A 2 -45.54 -9.58 -7.74
CA ILE A 2 -44.39 -10.03 -6.96
C ILE A 2 -44.53 -9.40 -5.58
N THR A 3 -44.64 -10.25 -4.57
CA THR A 3 -44.78 -9.88 -3.16
C THR A 3 -43.42 -9.43 -2.62
N GLU A 4 -43.31 -8.17 -2.20
CA GLU A 4 -42.13 -7.66 -1.50
C GLU A 4 -41.99 -8.32 -0.12
N ARG A 5 -40.84 -8.98 0.10
CA ARG A 5 -40.49 -9.62 1.37
C ARG A 5 -39.82 -8.60 2.27
N ASN A 6 -40.56 -8.12 3.27
CA ASN A 6 -40.12 -7.14 4.27
C ASN A 6 -38.90 -7.65 5.07
N ARG A 7 -37.71 -7.06 4.84
CA ARG A 7 -36.42 -7.42 5.47
C ARG A 7 -36.12 -6.68 6.78
N THR A 8 -37.01 -5.78 7.18
CA THR A 8 -36.88 -4.94 8.38
C THR A 8 -36.59 -5.69 9.69
N PRO A 9 -37.16 -6.89 9.98
CA PRO A 9 -36.88 -7.56 11.25
C PRO A 9 -35.48 -8.21 11.33
N ILE A 10 -34.81 -8.45 10.20
CA ILE A 10 -33.47 -9.06 10.18
C ILE A 10 -32.39 -8.03 10.52
N ILE A 11 -32.56 -6.78 10.07
CA ILE A 11 -31.59 -5.69 10.30
C ILE A 11 -31.58 -5.28 11.78
N LEU A 12 -32.74 -5.28 12.47
CA LEU A 12 -32.80 -4.98 13.90
C LEU A 12 -32.11 -6.04 14.78
N GLY A 13 -32.11 -7.31 14.37
CA GLY A 13 -31.45 -8.39 15.14
C GLY A 13 -29.94 -8.26 15.20
N ILE A 14 -29.31 -7.73 14.14
CA ILE A 14 -27.85 -7.57 14.03
C ILE A 14 -27.36 -6.42 14.93
N VAL A 15 -28.08 -5.29 14.96
CA VAL A 15 -27.71 -4.12 15.78
C VAL A 15 -27.77 -4.43 17.28
N ALA A 16 -28.75 -5.23 17.71
CA ALA A 16 -28.87 -5.64 19.11
C ALA A 16 -27.74 -6.58 19.57
N GLY A 17 -27.23 -7.45 18.67
CA GLY A 17 -26.11 -8.35 18.97
C GLY A 17 -24.78 -7.61 19.15
N VAL A 18 -24.50 -6.62 18.30
CA VAL A 18 -23.26 -5.82 18.36
C VAL A 18 -23.19 -4.98 19.65
N LEU A 19 -24.32 -4.41 20.09
CA LEU A 19 -24.38 -3.61 21.32
C LEU A 19 -24.10 -4.43 22.58
N LEU A 20 -24.52 -5.70 22.62
CA LEU A 20 -24.30 -6.56 23.79
C LEU A 20 -22.82 -6.95 23.94
N VAL A 21 -22.11 -7.16 22.83
CA VAL A 21 -20.66 -7.45 22.82
C VAL A 21 -19.85 -6.24 23.33
N ALA A 22 -20.23 -5.02 22.93
CA ALA A 22 -19.56 -3.80 23.38
C ALA A 22 -19.68 -3.57 24.91
N VAL A 23 -20.83 -3.90 25.51
CA VAL A 23 -21.05 -3.75 26.96
C VAL A 23 -20.22 -4.74 27.77
N VAL A 24 -20.06 -5.99 27.29
CA VAL A 24 -19.24 -7.01 27.96
C VAL A 24 -17.76 -6.61 27.96
N ILE A 25 -17.26 -6.05 26.86
CA ILE A 25 -15.88 -5.56 26.75
C ILE A 25 -15.65 -4.38 27.69
N ALA A 26 -16.57 -3.41 27.74
CA ALA A 26 -16.46 -2.25 28.62
C ALA A 26 -16.49 -2.65 30.11
N LEU A 27 -17.34 -3.61 30.50
CA LEU A 27 -17.44 -4.07 31.89
C LEU A 27 -16.19 -4.87 32.32
N SER A 28 -15.56 -5.60 31.39
CA SER A 28 -14.33 -6.36 31.64
C SER A 28 -13.12 -5.44 31.89
N ILE A 29 -13.04 -4.32 31.16
CA ILE A 29 -12.02 -3.28 31.36
C ILE A 29 -12.24 -2.53 32.69
N TYR A 30 -13.50 -2.34 33.09
CA TYR A 30 -13.84 -1.66 34.34
C TYR A 30 -13.54 -2.52 35.58
N LEU A 31 -13.80 -3.82 35.53
CA LEU A 31 -13.60 -4.74 36.67
C LEU A 31 -12.13 -5.11 36.92
N THR A 32 -11.25 -4.99 35.92
CA THR A 32 -9.82 -5.32 36.03
C THR A 32 -8.95 -4.16 36.54
N ARG A 33 -9.50 -2.95 36.72
CA ARG A 33 -8.78 -1.79 37.29
C ARG A 33 -8.74 -1.73 38.81
N GLY A 34 -9.29 -2.71 39.53
CA GLY A 34 -9.43 -2.65 40.99
C GLY A 34 -8.51 -3.62 41.75
N ALA A 35 -7.22 -3.30 41.91
CA ALA A 35 -6.41 -3.85 43.00
C ALA A 35 -5.10 -3.06 43.20
N ALA A 36 -5.18 -1.96 43.94
CA ALA A 36 -4.05 -1.50 44.74
C ALA A 36 -4.59 -0.92 46.06
N SER A 37 -4.35 -1.63 47.15
CA SER A 37 -4.55 -1.21 48.54
C SER A 37 -3.39 -1.81 49.35
N PRO A 38 -3.12 -1.35 50.58
CA PRO A 38 -2.95 0.03 51.04
C PRO A 38 -1.60 0.19 51.77
N ASN A 39 -1.09 1.41 51.97
CA ASN A 39 -0.23 1.65 53.14
C ASN A 39 -0.49 3.02 53.77
N ALA A 40 -0.71 2.96 55.10
CA ALA A 40 -1.13 3.98 56.05
C ALA A 40 -0.11 5.13 56.16
N ALA A 41 -0.51 6.41 56.12
CA ALA A 41 -1.19 7.25 57.12
C ALA A 41 -0.30 7.71 58.29
N VAL A 42 -0.02 9.02 58.37
CA VAL A 42 -0.15 9.91 59.56
C VAL A 42 -0.39 11.37 59.09
N GLU A 43 -1.65 11.84 59.27
CA GLU A 43 -2.19 13.13 59.80
C GLU A 43 -1.30 14.41 59.83
N THR A 44 -1.71 15.69 59.64
CA THR A 44 -2.95 16.53 59.53
C THR A 44 -2.46 18.03 59.55
N PRO A 45 -3.20 19.16 59.35
CA PRO A 45 -4.43 19.52 58.59
C PRO A 45 -4.29 20.63 57.51
N ALA A 46 -5.21 20.58 56.53
CA ALA A 46 -6.03 21.64 55.90
C ALA A 46 -5.49 23.06 55.56
N SER A 47 -5.44 23.36 54.25
CA SER A 47 -6.49 24.07 53.46
C SER A 47 -5.98 25.10 52.43
N ALA A 48 -6.00 24.63 51.18
CA ALA A 48 -6.46 25.27 49.93
C ALA A 48 -5.88 26.60 49.40
N GLY A 49 -5.30 26.50 48.19
CA GLY A 49 -5.18 27.58 47.22
C GLY A 49 -3.92 27.50 46.35
N GLN A 50 -3.79 26.49 45.47
CA GLN A 50 -2.61 26.35 44.60
C GLN A 50 -3.00 26.39 43.12
N ASN A 51 -2.54 27.43 42.43
CA ASN A 51 -2.48 27.53 40.98
C ASN A 51 -1.34 26.63 40.47
N THR A 52 -1.63 25.65 39.61
CA THR A 52 -0.64 24.79 38.95
C THR A 52 -0.99 24.57 37.47
N PRO A 53 0.01 24.23 36.62
CA PRO A 53 0.06 24.64 35.21
C PRO A 53 -0.77 23.76 34.27
N SER A 54 -1.20 24.38 33.16
CA SER A 54 -1.81 23.72 32.01
C SER A 54 -0.84 22.72 31.39
N THR A 55 -1.21 21.43 31.39
CA THR A 55 -0.54 20.37 30.62
C THR A 55 -1.32 20.16 29.32
N ALA A 56 -0.65 20.30 28.19
CA ALA A 56 -1.24 20.19 26.86
C ALA A 56 -1.72 18.75 26.54
N PRO A 57 -2.74 18.59 25.67
CA PRO A 57 -3.24 17.28 25.21
C PRO A 57 -2.18 16.47 24.41
N PRO A 58 -2.27 15.12 24.37
CA PRO A 58 -1.35 14.28 23.61
C PRO A 58 -1.50 14.49 22.09
N ALA A 59 -0.36 14.48 21.38
CA ALA A 59 -0.30 14.64 19.94
C ALA A 59 -0.92 13.41 19.20
N PRO A 60 -1.60 13.60 18.05
CA PRO A 60 -2.06 12.51 17.19
C PRO A 60 -0.89 11.68 16.64
N ALA A 61 -1.12 10.38 16.42
CA ALA A 61 -0.16 9.48 15.78
C ALA A 61 0.20 9.99 14.37
N GLU A 62 1.50 10.05 14.07
CA GLU A 62 2.05 10.50 12.79
C GLU A 62 1.63 9.53 11.68
N SER A 63 0.87 10.03 10.71
CA SER A 63 0.88 9.49 9.35
C SER A 63 2.26 9.84 8.79
N THR A 64 3.07 8.85 8.40
CA THR A 64 4.36 9.11 7.74
C THR A 64 4.09 9.68 6.36
N GLU A 65 4.05 11.01 6.29
CA GLU A 65 4.07 11.75 5.04
C GLU A 65 5.41 11.43 4.32
N PRO A 66 5.40 11.14 3.01
CA PRO A 66 6.63 10.85 2.28
C PRO A 66 7.62 12.01 2.41
N THR A 67 8.77 11.76 3.03
CA THR A 67 9.81 12.77 3.23
C THR A 67 10.63 12.96 1.94
N GLU A 68 10.87 14.20 1.53
CA GLU A 68 11.70 14.52 0.36
C GLU A 68 13.15 14.01 0.54
N PRO A 69 13.78 13.43 -0.49
CA PRO A 69 15.07 12.76 -0.34
C PRO A 69 16.23 13.75 -0.10
N ALA A 70 16.99 13.51 0.99
CA ALA A 70 18.14 14.32 1.42
C ALA A 70 19.42 14.13 0.57
N ALA A 71 19.49 13.03 -0.19
CA ALA A 71 20.54 12.71 -1.15
C ALA A 71 19.92 12.35 -2.52
N ASP A 72 20.72 12.40 -3.58
CA ASP A 72 20.23 12.05 -4.91
C ASP A 72 20.07 10.51 -5.00
N PRO A 73 18.87 10.01 -5.28
CA PRO A 73 18.63 8.57 -5.35
C PRO A 73 19.33 7.95 -6.56
N THR A 74 19.99 6.81 -6.34
CA THR A 74 20.70 6.03 -7.36
C THR A 74 20.11 4.62 -7.54
N GLY A 75 19.11 4.24 -6.74
CA GLY A 75 18.46 2.94 -6.84
C GLY A 75 16.98 2.99 -6.51
N VAL A 76 16.19 2.16 -7.18
CA VAL A 76 14.79 1.86 -6.90
C VAL A 76 14.71 0.40 -6.46
N VAL A 77 14.24 0.14 -5.25
CA VAL A 77 14.02 -1.20 -4.72
C VAL A 77 12.53 -1.46 -4.60
N LEU A 78 12.05 -2.46 -5.33
CA LEU A 78 10.64 -2.82 -5.38
C LEU A 78 10.27 -3.82 -4.29
N SER A 79 9.04 -3.74 -3.83
CA SER A 79 8.49 -4.67 -2.84
C SER A 79 7.00 -4.89 -3.04
N ALA A 80 6.47 -5.92 -2.37
CA ALA A 80 5.04 -6.22 -2.39
C ALA A 80 4.16 -4.99 -2.15
N THR A 81 4.56 -4.07 -1.27
CA THR A 81 3.73 -2.94 -0.82
C THR A 81 4.07 -1.61 -1.48
N GLY A 82 5.10 -1.55 -2.33
CA GLY A 82 5.54 -0.29 -2.90
C GLY A 82 6.94 -0.33 -3.50
N PHE A 83 7.61 0.81 -3.44
CA PHE A 83 9.04 0.89 -3.73
C PHE A 83 9.74 1.86 -2.79
N THR A 84 11.06 1.72 -2.71
CA THR A 84 11.94 2.62 -1.95
C THR A 84 13.07 3.09 -2.84
N LEU A 85 13.33 4.40 -2.84
CA LEU A 85 14.51 4.97 -3.45
C LEU A 85 15.66 4.95 -2.46
N ARG A 86 16.85 4.58 -2.93
CA ARG A 86 18.09 4.54 -2.15
C ARG A 86 19.16 5.43 -2.75
N ASP A 87 19.99 5.99 -1.89
CA ASP A 87 21.23 6.66 -2.29
C ASP A 87 22.37 5.66 -2.58
N ASP A 88 23.54 6.18 -2.94
CA ASP A 88 24.74 5.41 -3.27
C ASP A 88 25.35 4.68 -2.07
N ALA A 89 25.06 5.14 -0.85
CA ALA A 89 25.40 4.46 0.39
C ALA A 89 24.41 3.34 0.76
N GLY A 90 23.33 3.19 -0.01
CA GLY A 90 22.27 2.22 0.21
C GLY A 90 21.25 2.62 1.28
N ALA A 91 21.24 3.89 1.70
CA ALA A 91 20.25 4.41 2.65
C ALA A 91 18.94 4.73 1.93
N ASP A 92 17.82 4.41 2.58
CA ASP A 92 16.49 4.74 2.08
C ASP A 92 16.29 6.26 2.16
N VAL A 93 16.00 6.90 1.02
CA VAL A 93 15.80 8.35 0.93
C VAL A 93 14.35 8.74 0.63
N PHE A 94 13.55 7.81 0.12
CA PHE A 94 12.12 8.01 -0.13
C PHE A 94 11.42 6.66 -0.22
N THR A 95 10.21 6.54 0.33
CA THR A 95 9.37 5.33 0.24
C THR A 95 8.00 5.72 -0.27
N TYR A 96 7.46 4.88 -1.17
CA TYR A 96 6.13 5.01 -1.73
C TYR A 96 5.37 3.71 -1.54
N GLY A 97 4.19 3.77 -0.93
CA GLY A 97 3.23 2.68 -0.92
C GLY A 97 2.27 2.75 -2.09
N TRP A 98 1.81 1.59 -2.60
CA TRP A 98 0.87 1.56 -3.74
C TRP A 98 -0.43 2.33 -3.50
N GLY A 99 -0.85 2.46 -2.25
CA GLY A 99 -2.03 3.21 -1.84
C GLY A 99 -1.83 4.73 -1.70
N ASP A 100 -0.59 5.22 -1.74
CA ASP A 100 -0.26 6.62 -1.47
C ASP A 100 -0.51 7.51 -2.70
N ASP A 101 -0.65 8.82 -2.47
CA ASP A 101 -0.68 9.81 -3.56
C ASP A 101 0.60 9.72 -4.40
N ALA A 102 0.47 9.65 -5.72
CA ALA A 102 1.62 9.45 -6.59
C ALA A 102 2.46 10.73 -6.81
N THR A 103 1.98 11.92 -6.44
CA THR A 103 2.68 13.19 -6.74
C THR A 103 4.09 13.25 -6.13
N PRO A 104 4.31 12.90 -4.85
CA PRO A 104 5.66 12.84 -4.28
C PRO A 104 6.53 11.77 -4.97
N ALA A 105 5.95 10.63 -5.32
CA ALA A 105 6.66 9.55 -6.00
C ALA A 105 7.11 9.94 -7.41
N VAL A 106 6.24 10.59 -8.19
CA VAL A 106 6.59 11.11 -9.53
C VAL A 106 7.70 12.15 -9.42
N THR A 107 7.62 13.05 -8.44
CA THR A 107 8.67 14.06 -8.19
C THR A 107 10.02 13.40 -7.87
N ALA A 108 10.02 12.41 -6.97
CA ALA A 108 11.22 11.70 -6.56
C ALA A 108 11.81 10.85 -7.72
N LEU A 109 10.97 10.19 -8.51
CA LEU A 109 11.37 9.41 -9.69
C LEU A 109 11.91 10.32 -10.81
N THR A 110 11.28 11.47 -11.07
CA THR A 110 11.80 12.48 -12.02
C THR A 110 13.21 12.91 -11.63
N LYS A 111 13.45 13.15 -10.33
CA LYS A 111 14.79 13.48 -9.82
C LYS A 111 15.77 12.32 -10.02
N ALA A 112 15.39 11.09 -9.66
CA ALA A 112 16.23 9.89 -9.79
C ALA A 112 16.62 9.60 -11.25
N PHE A 113 15.64 9.67 -12.15
CA PHE A 113 15.82 9.33 -13.56
C PHE A 113 16.40 10.49 -14.38
N GLY A 114 16.47 11.70 -13.81
CA GLY A 114 17.02 12.88 -14.46
C GLY A 114 16.18 13.40 -15.63
N ALA A 115 14.92 12.99 -15.73
CA ALA A 115 14.00 13.37 -16.80
C ALA A 115 12.53 13.36 -16.34
N GLU A 116 11.74 14.28 -16.88
CA GLU A 116 10.29 14.30 -16.69
C GLU A 116 9.60 13.13 -17.41
N PRO A 117 8.56 12.51 -16.82
CA PRO A 117 7.77 11.50 -17.51
C PRO A 117 6.92 12.14 -18.61
N THR A 118 6.70 11.39 -19.68
CA THR A 118 5.54 11.63 -20.54
C THR A 118 4.28 11.13 -19.85
N GLN A 119 3.15 11.81 -20.07
CA GLN A 119 1.87 11.43 -19.47
C GLN A 119 0.87 11.01 -20.53
N ARG A 120 0.08 9.99 -20.21
CA ARG A 120 -1.11 9.60 -20.98
C ARG A 120 -2.18 9.06 -20.04
N THR A 121 -3.43 9.12 -20.45
CA THR A 121 -4.51 8.42 -19.77
C THR A 121 -4.66 7.02 -20.36
N GLU A 122 -4.85 6.03 -19.49
CA GLU A 122 -5.27 4.69 -19.85
C GLU A 122 -6.67 4.45 -19.30
N ALA A 123 -7.62 4.15 -20.19
CA ALA A 123 -8.98 3.88 -19.78
C ALA A 123 -9.03 2.56 -18.99
N GLY A 124 -9.67 2.61 -17.83
CA GLY A 124 -10.03 1.43 -17.06
C GLY A 124 -11.23 0.73 -17.68
N ASN A 125 -11.89 -0.11 -16.87
CA ASN A 125 -13.12 -0.77 -17.28
C ASN A 125 -14.38 -0.11 -16.69
N GLY A 126 -14.22 1.05 -16.03
CA GLY A 126 -15.31 1.78 -15.38
C GLY A 126 -15.94 1.04 -14.18
N SER A 127 -15.27 0.00 -13.66
CA SER A 127 -15.71 -0.78 -12.49
C SER A 127 -14.52 -1.02 -11.55
N SER A 128 -14.01 -2.25 -11.47
CA SER A 128 -12.90 -2.64 -10.58
C SER A 128 -11.56 -2.01 -10.94
N TYR A 129 -11.41 -1.48 -12.17
CA TYR A 129 -10.20 -0.78 -12.60
C TYR A 129 -10.53 0.69 -12.91
N PRO A 130 -9.89 1.64 -12.21
CA PRO A 130 -10.03 3.05 -12.52
C PRO A 130 -9.37 3.36 -13.87
N ASP A 131 -9.69 4.53 -14.41
CA ASP A 131 -8.79 5.15 -15.39
C ASP A 131 -7.46 5.44 -14.70
N TYR A 132 -6.35 5.31 -15.42
CA TYR A 132 -5.02 5.61 -14.90
C TYR A 132 -4.40 6.81 -15.62
N THR A 133 -3.74 7.67 -14.86
CA THR A 133 -2.66 8.50 -15.38
C THR A 133 -1.40 7.65 -15.40
N VAL A 134 -0.77 7.55 -16.57
CA VAL A 134 0.47 6.79 -16.76
C VAL A 134 1.62 7.78 -16.87
N TYR A 135 2.51 7.76 -15.87
CA TYR A 135 3.77 8.49 -15.86
C TYR A 135 4.86 7.60 -16.44
N GLN A 136 5.30 7.90 -17.66
CA GLN A 136 6.18 7.05 -18.43
C GLN A 136 7.55 7.69 -18.65
N TRP A 137 8.57 7.01 -18.13
CA TRP A 137 9.98 7.20 -18.46
C TRP A 137 10.42 6.10 -19.46
N SER A 138 11.62 6.24 -20.02
CA SER A 138 12.15 5.20 -20.91
C SER A 138 12.43 3.94 -20.09
N GLY A 139 11.65 2.88 -20.31
CA GLY A 139 11.81 1.60 -19.61
C GLY A 139 11.13 1.49 -18.24
N PHE A 140 10.41 2.51 -17.77
CA PHE A 140 9.68 2.48 -16.49
C PHE A 140 8.36 3.26 -16.61
N ALA A 141 7.27 2.71 -16.09
CA ALA A 141 5.98 3.37 -16.04
C ALA A 141 5.31 3.16 -14.68
N LEU A 142 4.91 4.27 -14.05
CA LEU A 142 4.04 4.28 -12.88
C LEU A 142 2.61 4.62 -13.34
N TYR A 143 1.66 3.78 -12.94
CA TYR A 143 0.25 3.95 -13.22
C TYR A 143 -0.42 4.37 -11.93
N ASP A 144 -1.10 5.51 -11.95
CA ASP A 144 -1.82 6.05 -10.81
C ASP A 144 -3.28 6.30 -11.17
N MET A 145 -4.19 5.86 -10.32
CA MET A 145 -5.61 5.99 -10.56
C MET A 145 -6.04 7.45 -10.66
N VAL A 146 -7.00 7.70 -11.55
CA VAL A 146 -7.75 8.95 -11.58
C VAL A 146 -8.89 8.82 -10.59
N ALA A 147 -8.76 9.46 -9.43
CA ALA A 147 -9.80 9.46 -8.40
C ALA A 147 -11.10 10.11 -8.89
N THR A 148 -12.23 9.57 -8.44
CA THR A 148 -13.54 10.16 -8.67
C THR A 148 -14.25 10.36 -7.34
N ASP A 149 -15.15 11.34 -7.24
CA ASP A 149 -15.93 11.58 -6.01
C ASP A 149 -16.79 10.37 -5.59
N ALA A 150 -17.04 9.44 -6.50
CA ALA A 150 -17.88 8.26 -6.28
C ALA A 150 -17.12 7.06 -5.70
N LEU A 151 -15.80 6.97 -5.92
CA LEU A 151 -14.96 5.91 -5.40
C LEU A 151 -13.60 6.50 -4.97
N PRO A 152 -13.36 6.70 -3.67
CA PRO A 152 -12.10 7.20 -3.18
C PRO A 152 -10.97 6.18 -3.35
N ARG A 153 -9.73 6.64 -3.24
CA ARG A 153 -8.52 5.87 -3.52
C ARG A 153 -8.40 4.58 -2.70
N ASP A 154 -8.77 4.65 -1.43
CA ASP A 154 -8.72 3.55 -0.46
C ASP A 154 -9.80 2.47 -0.69
N GLU A 155 -10.73 2.71 -1.61
CA GLU A 155 -11.72 1.71 -2.04
C GLU A 155 -11.27 0.92 -3.29
N TYR A 156 -10.19 1.31 -3.95
CA TYR A 156 -9.62 0.55 -5.06
C TYR A 156 -8.66 -0.54 -4.56
N THR A 157 -8.75 -1.74 -5.14
CA THR A 157 -7.77 -2.81 -4.90
C THR A 157 -6.44 -2.54 -5.59
N GLN A 158 -6.44 -1.66 -6.59
CA GLN A 158 -5.25 -1.28 -7.35
C GLN A 158 -5.20 0.23 -7.65
N PRO A 159 -5.00 1.07 -6.63
CA PRO A 159 -4.88 2.52 -6.81
C PRO A 159 -3.63 2.91 -7.61
N SER A 160 -2.52 2.20 -7.45
CA SER A 160 -1.36 2.36 -8.33
C SER A 160 -0.70 1.03 -8.60
N TYR A 161 0.08 0.97 -9.66
CA TYR A 161 0.93 -0.17 -10.00
C TYR A 161 2.07 0.29 -10.89
N LEU A 162 3.06 -0.55 -11.12
CA LEU A 162 4.13 -0.23 -12.06
C LEU A 162 4.43 -1.35 -13.02
N ARG A 163 5.10 -0.97 -14.10
CA ARG A 163 5.71 -1.86 -15.07
C ARG A 163 7.06 -1.29 -15.51
N TYR A 164 8.07 -2.13 -15.61
CA TYR A 164 9.36 -1.73 -16.17
C TYR A 164 9.93 -2.77 -17.13
N THR A 165 10.81 -2.32 -18.02
CA THR A 165 11.41 -3.10 -19.11
C THR A 165 12.92 -2.83 -19.25
N ALA A 166 13.54 -2.20 -18.27
CA ALA A 166 14.99 -2.00 -18.21
C ALA A 166 15.48 -2.10 -16.75
N ASN A 167 16.65 -2.70 -16.52
CA ASN A 167 17.25 -2.83 -15.18
C ASN A 167 17.87 -1.52 -14.67
N THR A 168 17.97 -0.50 -15.53
CA THR A 168 18.55 0.81 -15.19
C THR A 168 17.89 1.89 -16.02
N ILE A 169 17.54 3.02 -15.40
CA ILE A 169 17.05 4.23 -16.06
C ILE A 169 18.02 5.38 -15.77
N GLY A 170 18.73 5.85 -16.80
CA GLY A 170 19.87 6.74 -16.58
C GLY A 170 20.94 6.02 -15.77
N ASP A 171 21.29 6.59 -14.61
CA ASP A 171 22.22 5.98 -13.65
C ASP A 171 21.51 5.28 -12.48
N THR A 172 20.16 5.24 -12.48
CA THR A 172 19.37 4.65 -11.40
C THR A 172 19.09 3.17 -11.67
N ALA A 173 19.59 2.29 -10.81
CA ALA A 173 19.32 0.85 -10.88
C ALA A 173 17.90 0.53 -10.40
N ILE A 174 17.25 -0.47 -10.99
CA ILE A 174 15.98 -1.02 -10.53
C ILE A 174 16.23 -2.45 -10.03
N THR A 175 15.83 -2.73 -8.81
CA THR A 175 15.95 -4.05 -8.17
C THR A 175 14.56 -4.56 -7.82
N ALA A 176 14.15 -5.66 -8.44
CA ALA A 176 12.94 -6.39 -8.05
C ALA A 176 13.22 -7.46 -6.98
N GLU A 177 12.16 -7.95 -6.37
CA GLU A 177 12.20 -9.16 -5.56
C GLU A 177 12.48 -10.40 -6.44
N PHE A 178 12.81 -11.52 -5.78
CA PHE A 178 13.00 -12.84 -6.40
C PHE A 178 14.12 -12.89 -7.44
N ASP A 179 15.11 -12.01 -7.32
CA ASP A 179 16.23 -11.86 -8.26
C ASP A 179 15.74 -11.67 -9.72
N LEU A 180 14.55 -11.09 -9.89
CA LEU A 180 13.98 -10.83 -11.20
C LEU A 180 14.72 -9.67 -11.88
N GLU A 181 15.18 -9.93 -13.09
CA GLU A 181 15.83 -8.95 -13.94
C GLU A 181 15.35 -9.10 -15.39
N ILE A 182 15.31 -7.98 -16.12
CA ILE A 182 15.08 -8.00 -17.56
C ILE A 182 16.24 -8.75 -18.24
N GLY A 183 15.90 -9.73 -19.08
CA GLY A 183 16.84 -10.63 -19.75
C GLY A 183 17.16 -11.90 -18.97
N ALA A 184 16.64 -12.09 -17.76
CA ALA A 184 16.80 -13.34 -17.02
C ALA A 184 16.18 -14.51 -17.79
N ALA A 185 16.87 -15.65 -17.84
CA ALA A 185 16.39 -16.85 -18.53
C ALA A 185 15.25 -17.51 -17.74
N VAL A 186 14.16 -17.83 -18.43
CA VAL A 186 12.94 -18.34 -17.79
C VAL A 186 13.18 -19.66 -17.04
N ASP A 187 14.08 -20.51 -17.55
CA ASP A 187 14.41 -21.82 -16.95
C ASP A 187 15.18 -21.72 -15.62
N THR A 188 15.64 -20.53 -15.25
CA THR A 188 16.31 -20.27 -13.97
C THR A 188 15.37 -19.79 -12.87
N LEU A 189 14.11 -19.52 -13.20
CA LEU A 189 13.12 -18.95 -12.30
C LEU A 189 12.27 -20.06 -11.65
N ASP A 190 11.77 -19.79 -10.45
CA ASP A 190 10.88 -20.69 -9.70
C ASP A 190 9.53 -20.00 -9.40
N PRO A 191 8.69 -19.78 -10.44
CA PRO A 191 7.42 -19.08 -10.26
C PRO A 191 6.38 -19.96 -9.56
N ALA A 192 5.47 -19.33 -8.83
CA ALA A 192 4.34 -20.01 -8.20
C ALA A 192 3.23 -20.36 -9.20
N ASP A 193 3.10 -19.59 -10.28
CA ASP A 193 2.12 -19.81 -11.35
C ASP A 193 2.65 -19.29 -12.69
N GLU A 194 2.18 -19.88 -13.78
CA GLU A 194 2.53 -19.52 -15.15
C GLU A 194 1.31 -19.50 -16.06
N TRP A 195 1.23 -18.49 -16.92
CA TRP A 195 0.10 -18.29 -17.82
C TRP A 195 0.54 -17.90 -19.23
N ASP A 196 0.20 -18.74 -20.20
CA ASP A 196 0.29 -18.40 -21.62
C ASP A 196 -0.66 -17.24 -21.97
N ARG A 197 -0.08 -16.10 -22.35
CA ARG A 197 -0.79 -14.89 -22.73
C ARG A 197 -1.18 -14.88 -24.21
N GLY A 198 -0.79 -15.90 -24.97
CA GLY A 198 -0.89 -16.00 -26.41
C GLY A 198 0.31 -15.37 -27.12
N SER A 199 0.45 -15.67 -28.40
CA SER A 199 1.48 -15.07 -29.27
C SER A 199 2.94 -15.28 -28.81
N GLY A 200 3.20 -16.35 -28.05
CA GLY A 200 4.54 -16.68 -27.55
C GLY A 200 4.94 -15.92 -26.29
N THR A 201 4.02 -15.16 -25.69
CA THR A 201 4.26 -14.48 -24.40
C THR A 201 3.73 -15.32 -23.26
N THR A 202 4.56 -15.60 -22.26
CA THR A 202 4.14 -16.23 -21.00
C THR A 202 4.30 -15.22 -19.87
N ARG A 203 3.29 -15.13 -19.02
CA ARG A 203 3.36 -14.40 -17.75
C ARG A 203 3.60 -15.36 -16.61
N ILE A 204 4.67 -15.14 -15.88
CA ILE A 204 5.00 -15.88 -14.67
C ILE A 204 4.69 -15.02 -13.44
N VAL A 205 4.31 -15.66 -12.33
CA VAL A 205 3.79 -14.99 -11.13
C VAL A 205 4.49 -15.51 -9.89
N PHE A 206 4.91 -14.59 -9.03
CA PHE A 206 5.56 -14.86 -7.74
C PHE A 206 4.69 -14.35 -6.60
N GLU A 207 4.51 -15.20 -5.59
CA GLU A 207 3.70 -14.94 -4.39
C GLU A 207 2.28 -14.40 -4.71
N PRO A 208 1.47 -15.08 -5.55
CA PRO A 208 0.13 -14.63 -5.92
C PRO A 208 -0.78 -14.33 -4.72
N GLU A 209 -0.64 -15.10 -3.63
CA GLU A 209 -1.43 -15.03 -2.40
C GLU A 209 -1.23 -13.74 -1.59
N ARG A 210 -0.13 -13.01 -1.81
CA ARG A 210 0.13 -11.74 -1.09
C ARG A 210 -0.66 -10.57 -1.65
N THR A 211 -1.35 -10.78 -2.77
CA THR A 211 -2.16 -9.74 -3.39
C THR A 211 -3.36 -9.41 -2.51
N GLY A 212 -3.54 -8.14 -2.18
CA GLY A 212 -4.71 -7.68 -1.44
C GLY A 212 -4.63 -6.22 -1.04
N PHE A 213 -5.71 -5.73 -0.46
CA PHE A 213 -5.75 -4.45 0.24
C PHE A 213 -6.13 -4.72 1.69
N SER A 214 -5.25 -4.38 2.62
CA SER A 214 -5.50 -4.60 4.05
C SER A 214 -4.95 -3.44 4.87
N ASN A 215 -5.74 -2.97 5.85
CA ASN A 215 -5.36 -1.87 6.74
C ASN A 215 -4.88 -0.60 6.03
N GLY A 216 -5.45 -0.27 4.87
CA GLY A 216 -5.06 0.93 4.10
C GLY A 216 -3.82 0.74 3.20
N ALA A 217 -3.23 -0.45 3.16
CA ALA A 217 -2.06 -0.76 2.33
C ALA A 217 -2.39 -1.79 1.26
N ALA A 218 -2.13 -1.44 0.00
CA ALA A 218 -2.11 -2.38 -1.11
C ALA A 218 -0.82 -3.21 -1.08
N SER A 219 -0.95 -4.49 -1.40
CA SER A 219 0.14 -5.45 -1.57
C SER A 219 -0.10 -6.24 -2.85
N TYR A 220 0.95 -6.49 -3.63
CA TYR A 220 0.88 -7.09 -4.97
C TYR A 220 1.87 -8.21 -5.16
N ALA A 221 1.50 -9.19 -5.99
CA ALA A 221 2.43 -10.14 -6.58
C ALA A 221 3.49 -9.42 -7.43
N ALA A 222 4.64 -10.07 -7.60
CA ALA A 222 5.58 -9.72 -8.68
C ALA A 222 5.26 -10.62 -9.89
N LEU A 223 5.10 -10.00 -11.06
CA LEU A 223 4.79 -10.70 -12.29
C LEU A 223 5.87 -10.37 -13.32
N ALA A 224 6.22 -11.33 -14.16
CA ALA A 224 7.12 -11.10 -15.28
C ALA A 224 6.49 -11.57 -16.58
N ASP A 225 6.52 -10.71 -17.61
CA ASP A 225 6.22 -11.09 -18.99
C ASP A 225 7.49 -11.59 -19.66
N THR A 226 7.37 -12.68 -20.41
CA THR A 226 8.48 -13.34 -21.10
C THR A 226 8.15 -13.49 -22.58
N ASP A 227 9.17 -13.63 -23.43
CA ASP A 227 9.01 -14.01 -24.84
C ASP A 227 9.11 -15.53 -25.07
N GLY A 228 9.05 -16.30 -23.98
CA GLY A 228 9.26 -17.75 -23.94
C GLY A 228 10.69 -18.17 -23.61
N GLU A 229 11.67 -17.27 -23.73
CA GLU A 229 13.07 -17.56 -23.40
C GLU A 229 13.58 -16.69 -22.25
N VAL A 230 13.26 -15.40 -22.27
CA VAL A 230 13.75 -14.43 -21.28
C VAL A 230 12.65 -13.51 -20.75
N VAL A 231 12.89 -12.93 -19.58
CA VAL A 231 12.06 -11.87 -19.00
C VAL A 231 12.19 -10.58 -19.82
N THR A 232 11.05 -10.01 -20.22
CA THR A 232 10.95 -8.81 -21.07
C THR A 232 10.27 -7.63 -20.38
N ALA A 233 9.45 -7.88 -19.37
CA ALA A 233 8.88 -6.85 -18.51
C ALA A 233 8.61 -7.42 -17.12
N ILE A 234 8.70 -6.57 -16.10
CA ILE A 234 8.35 -6.92 -14.72
C ILE A 234 7.29 -5.93 -14.23
N LEU A 235 6.30 -6.45 -13.50
CA LEU A 235 5.14 -5.73 -13.00
C LEU A 235 4.91 -6.04 -11.53
N TYR A 236 4.46 -5.04 -10.79
CA TYR A 236 3.92 -5.19 -9.44
C TYR A 236 2.43 -4.88 -9.53
N TYR A 237 1.60 -5.91 -9.52
CA TYR A 237 0.20 -5.82 -9.96
C TYR A 237 -0.74 -6.70 -9.13
N TYR A 238 -2.01 -6.31 -9.01
CA TYR A 238 -3.01 -7.11 -8.32
C TYR A 238 -3.30 -8.42 -9.09
N TYR A 239 -2.88 -9.56 -8.56
CA TYR A 239 -3.22 -10.87 -9.08
C TYR A 239 -4.57 -11.38 -8.53
N SER A 240 -5.55 -11.62 -9.41
CA SER A 240 -6.90 -12.07 -9.05
C SER A 240 -7.15 -13.58 -9.24
N GLY A 241 -6.12 -14.36 -9.56
CA GLY A 241 -6.30 -15.76 -9.99
C GLY A 241 -6.91 -15.87 -11.40
N HIS A 242 -6.93 -17.11 -11.90
CA HIS A 242 -7.55 -17.51 -13.17
C HIS A 242 -8.74 -18.45 -12.94
#